data_AF-A0A923KQ34-F1
#
_entry.id   AF-A0A923KQ34-F1
#
_cell.length_a   1.000
_cell.length_b   1.000
_cell.length_c   1.000
_cell.angle_alpha   90.00
_cell.angle_beta   90.00
_cell.angle_gamma   90.00
#
_symmetry.space_group_name_H-M   'P 1'
#
loop_
_entity.id
_entity.type
_entity.pdbx_description
1 polymer ?
#
loop_
_entity_poly.entity_id
_entity_poly.type
_entity_poly.pdbx_seq_one_letter_code
_entity_poly.pdbx_strand_id
1 'polypeptide(L)'
;MIISTSNQPSKELLPFFPASLPDETIGSRISRYHILRGQPTAHTTYRQLFDQSPFSLTTLVQPHLDKLAARLPGSPKFNLKTIQKENELPPKFSSPKVT
;
A
#
# COMPACT_ATOMS: atom_id res chain seq x y z
N MET A 1 31.40 -1.23 -26.43
CA MET A 1 31.17 -0.73 -25.06
C MET A 1 29.69 -0.93 -24.75
N ILE A 2 29.35 -1.92 -23.94
CA ILE A 2 27.95 -2.23 -23.60
C ILE A 2 27.68 -1.46 -22.30
N ILE A 3 26.84 -0.43 -22.36
CA ILE A 3 26.35 0.28 -21.17
C ILE A 3 25.47 -0.70 -20.40
N SER A 4 26.01 -1.26 -19.31
CA SER A 4 25.24 -1.95 -18.29
C SER A 4 24.29 -0.94 -17.66
N THR A 5 23.03 -0.95 -18.09
CA THR A 5 21.96 -0.28 -17.34
C THR A 5 21.86 -0.98 -16.00
N SER A 6 22.22 -0.27 -14.94
CA SER A 6 22.04 -0.72 -13.57
C SER A 6 20.54 -0.93 -13.33
N ASN A 7 20.07 -2.16 -13.51
CA ASN A 7 18.75 -2.59 -13.09
C ASN A 7 18.76 -2.74 -11.56
N GLN A 8 18.70 -1.62 -10.85
CA GLN A 8 18.41 -1.55 -9.43
C GLN A 8 17.18 -0.66 -9.29
N PRO A 9 16.00 -1.17 -8.92
CA PRO A 9 14.89 -0.29 -8.59
C PRO A 9 15.31 0.51 -7.36
N SER A 10 15.49 1.82 -7.56
CA SER A 10 15.95 2.75 -6.53
C SER A 10 15.07 2.62 -5.28
N LYS A 11 15.74 2.57 -4.14
CA LYS A 11 15.22 2.73 -2.77
C LYS A 11 14.67 4.15 -2.56
N GLU A 12 13.87 4.63 -3.50
CA GLU A 12 13.40 6.00 -3.56
C GLU A 12 12.06 6.10 -2.84
N LEU A 13 11.94 7.08 -1.95
CA LEU A 13 10.71 7.32 -1.22
C LEU A 13 9.60 7.74 -2.19
N LEU A 14 8.37 7.37 -1.88
CA LEU A 14 7.20 7.84 -2.59
C LEU A 14 7.04 9.35 -2.32
N PRO A 15 6.92 10.18 -3.36
CA PRO A 15 6.71 11.62 -3.18
C PRO A 15 5.34 11.94 -2.58
N PHE A 16 4.39 11.00 -2.69
CA PHE A 16 3.04 11.12 -2.20
C PHE A 16 2.41 9.74 -2.01
N PHE A 17 1.55 9.61 -1.00
CA PHE A 17 0.59 8.52 -0.87
C PHE A 17 -0.71 9.11 -0.29
N PRO A 18 -1.90 8.79 -0.84
CA PRO A 18 -3.14 9.41 -0.37
C PRO A 18 -3.36 9.15 1.12
N ALA A 19 -3.90 10.13 1.84
CA ALA A 19 -4.42 9.91 3.19
C ALA A 19 -5.57 8.88 3.16
N SER A 20 -5.74 8.08 4.21
CA SER A 20 -6.87 7.14 4.31
C SER A 20 -8.20 7.89 4.44
N LEU A 21 -9.26 7.33 3.88
CA LEU A 21 -10.64 7.79 4.13
C LEU A 21 -11.31 6.91 5.20
N PRO A 22 -12.38 7.38 5.88
CA PRO A 22 -13.15 6.54 6.79
C PRO A 22 -13.62 5.25 6.12
N ASP A 23 -13.46 4.12 6.81
CA ASP A 23 -13.81 2.77 6.35
C ASP A 23 -13.15 2.34 5.02
N GLU A 24 -12.08 3.02 4.62
CA GLU A 24 -11.40 2.73 3.36
C GLU A 24 -10.51 1.50 3.48
N THR A 25 -10.69 0.54 2.55
CA THR A 25 -9.77 -0.59 2.43
C THR A 25 -8.44 -0.15 1.80
N ILE A 26 -7.36 -0.86 2.11
CA ILE A 26 -6.06 -0.57 1.49
C ILE A 26 -6.12 -0.67 -0.04
N GLY A 27 -6.93 -1.59 -0.58
CA GLY A 27 -7.14 -1.75 -2.02
C GLY A 27 -7.81 -0.53 -2.67
N SER A 28 -8.80 0.07 -1.99
CA SER A 28 -9.39 1.34 -2.43
C SER A 28 -8.35 2.46 -2.44
N ARG A 29 -7.57 2.58 -1.34
CA ARG A 29 -6.52 3.60 -1.21
C ARG A 29 -5.44 3.49 -2.29
N ILE A 30 -5.04 2.26 -2.62
CA ILE A 30 -4.07 1.97 -3.70
C ILE A 30 -4.66 2.28 -5.07
N SER A 31 -5.95 1.99 -5.29
CA SER A 31 -6.65 2.37 -6.51
C SER A 31 -6.67 3.90 -6.69
N ARG A 32 -6.91 4.66 -5.62
CA ARG A 32 -6.81 6.12 -5.67
C ARG A 32 -5.39 6.59 -5.98
N TYR A 33 -4.37 5.99 -5.38
CA TYR A 33 -2.98 6.28 -5.74
C TYR A 33 -2.71 6.04 -7.23
N HIS A 34 -3.16 4.91 -7.78
CA HIS A 34 -3.00 4.56 -9.19
C HIS A 34 -3.60 5.63 -10.11
N ILE A 35 -4.83 6.07 -9.82
CA ILE A 35 -5.54 7.11 -10.57
C ILE A 35 -4.84 8.46 -10.44
N LEU A 36 -4.54 8.90 -9.21
CA LEU A 36 -3.92 10.21 -8.95
C LEU A 36 -2.52 10.36 -9.54
N ARG A 37 -1.78 9.25 -9.67
CA ARG A 37 -0.46 9.23 -10.32
C ARG A 37 -0.54 9.02 -11.83
N GLY A 38 -1.73 8.82 -12.40
CA GLY A 38 -1.91 8.56 -13.83
C GLY A 38 -1.18 7.31 -14.30
N GLN A 39 -1.15 6.26 -13.47
CA GLN A 39 -0.34 5.08 -13.76
C GLN A 39 -0.95 4.29 -14.93
N PRO A 40 -0.15 3.85 -15.90
CA PRO A 40 -0.67 3.21 -17.12
C PRO A 40 -1.16 1.79 -16.87
N THR A 41 -0.62 1.11 -15.84
CA THR A 41 -0.97 -0.28 -15.52
C THR A 41 -0.92 -0.53 -14.02
N ALA A 42 -1.63 -1.55 -13.56
CA ALA A 42 -1.50 -2.05 -12.19
C ALA A 42 -0.05 -2.48 -11.89
N HIS A 43 0.65 -3.10 -12.85
CA HIS A 43 2.03 -3.54 -12.65
C HIS A 43 2.96 -2.36 -12.31
N THR A 44 2.77 -1.20 -12.93
CA THR A 44 3.54 0.01 -12.60
C THR A 44 3.26 0.48 -11.17
N THR A 45 1.99 0.48 -10.75
CA THR A 45 1.61 0.82 -9.36
C THR A 45 2.22 -0.13 -8.35
N TYR A 46 2.06 -1.44 -8.54
CA TYR A 46 2.52 -2.44 -7.56
C TYR A 46 4.03 -2.48 -7.47
N ARG A 47 4.75 -2.33 -8.59
CA ARG A 47 6.20 -2.18 -8.58
C ARG A 47 6.64 -0.93 -7.81
N GLN A 48 5.94 0.19 -7.95
CA GLN A 48 6.32 1.42 -7.25
C GLN A 48 6.00 1.38 -5.75
N LEU A 49 4.86 0.80 -5.37
CA LEU A 49 4.40 0.75 -3.98
C LEU A 49 5.05 -0.38 -3.18
N PHE A 50 5.27 -1.54 -3.80
CA PHE A 50 5.68 -2.76 -3.10
C PHE A 50 6.99 -3.35 -3.60
N ASP A 51 7.50 -2.88 -4.76
CA ASP A 51 8.58 -3.56 -5.49
C ASP A 51 8.23 -5.02 -5.80
N GLN A 52 6.97 -5.27 -6.18
CA GLN A 52 6.43 -6.61 -6.47
C GLN A 52 5.54 -6.58 -7.73
N SER A 53 5.31 -7.75 -8.30
CA SER A 53 4.23 -7.97 -9.27
C SER A 53 2.85 -7.83 -8.59
N PRO A 54 1.77 -7.56 -9.34
CA PRO A 54 0.42 -7.47 -8.79
C PRO A 54 0.02 -8.70 -7.98
N PHE A 55 -0.59 -8.47 -6.82
CA PHE A 55 -1.07 -9.50 -5.90
C PHE A 55 -2.46 -9.13 -5.38
N SER A 56 -3.15 -10.10 -4.76
CA SER A 56 -4.50 -9.87 -4.25
C SER A 56 -4.50 -9.03 -2.98
N LEU A 57 -5.35 -8.00 -2.95
CA LEU A 57 -5.62 -7.15 -1.79
C LEU A 57 -6.98 -7.45 -1.14
N THR A 58 -7.54 -8.64 -1.37
CA THR A 58 -8.87 -9.02 -0.82
C THR A 58 -8.77 -9.86 0.46
N THR A 59 -7.57 -10.25 0.88
CA THR A 59 -7.36 -11.07 2.07
C THR A 59 -7.51 -10.26 3.35
N LEU A 60 -7.93 -10.90 4.44
CA LEU A 60 -8.04 -10.23 5.74
C LEU A 60 -6.68 -9.63 6.19
N VAL A 61 -5.60 -10.37 5.94
CA VAL A 61 -4.23 -9.90 6.14
C VAL A 61 -3.63 -9.55 4.79
N GLN A 62 -3.32 -8.27 4.61
CA GLN A 62 -2.81 -7.71 3.37
C GLN A 62 -1.30 -7.97 3.27
N PRO A 63 -0.81 -8.64 2.23
CA PRO A 63 0.61 -8.95 2.13
C PRO A 63 1.42 -7.69 1.75
N HIS A 64 2.71 -7.71 2.07
CA HIS A 64 3.70 -6.70 1.64
C HIS A 64 3.46 -5.27 2.13
N LEU A 65 2.59 -5.03 3.12
CA LEU A 65 2.42 -3.69 3.70
C LEU A 65 3.72 -3.13 4.30
N ASP A 66 4.64 -3.98 4.73
CA ASP A 66 5.99 -3.62 5.16
C ASP A 66 6.79 -2.95 4.03
N LYS A 67 6.62 -3.43 2.79
CA LYS A 67 7.27 -2.85 1.60
C LYS A 67 6.72 -1.45 1.33
N LEU A 68 5.40 -1.30 1.33
CA LEU A 68 4.77 0.01 1.19
C LEU A 68 5.22 0.99 2.29
N ALA A 69 5.21 0.53 3.54
CA ALA A 69 5.64 1.34 4.68
C ALA A 69 7.10 1.82 4.56
N ALA A 70 7.98 0.99 4.02
CA ALA A 70 9.39 1.32 3.78
C ALA A 70 9.59 2.32 2.63
N ARG A 71 8.61 2.47 1.74
CA ARG A 71 8.62 3.47 0.65
C ARG A 71 8.08 4.83 1.10
N LEU A 72 7.38 4.91 2.23
CA LEU A 72 6.90 6.18 2.76
C LEU A 72 8.00 6.91 3.55
N PRO A 73 8.01 8.27 3.54
CA PRO A 73 8.96 9.03 4.34
C PRO A 73 8.79 8.74 5.85
N GLY A 74 9.88 8.86 6.60
CA GLY A 74 9.89 8.61 8.04
C GLY A 74 10.20 7.17 8.43
N SER A 75 9.70 6.73 9.58
CA SER A 75 10.00 5.41 10.14
C SER A 75 9.11 4.33 9.52
N PRO A 76 9.67 3.30 8.85
CA PRO A 76 8.88 2.22 8.26
C PRO A 76 8.02 1.48 9.29
N LYS A 77 8.50 1.32 10.53
CA LYS A 77 7.72 0.67 11.61
C LYS A 77 6.51 1.51 12.01
N PHE A 78 6.65 2.84 12.04
CA PHE A 78 5.53 3.73 12.34
C PHE A 78 4.53 3.73 11.18
N ASN A 79 5.02 3.88 9.95
CA ASN A 79 4.21 3.85 8.73
C ASN A 79 3.39 2.56 8.62
N LEU A 80 3.99 1.41 8.91
CA LEU A 80 3.30 0.11 8.89
C LEU A 80 2.14 0.08 9.89
N LYS A 81 2.38 0.48 11.14
CA LYS A 81 1.34 0.54 12.17
C LYS A 81 0.21 1.49 11.77
N THR A 82 0.55 2.63 11.19
CA THR A 82 -0.43 3.62 10.72
C THR A 82 -1.27 3.06 9.58
N ILE A 83 -0.66 2.45 8.56
CA ILE A 83 -1.39 1.82 7.43
C ILE A 83 -2.33 0.73 7.95
N GLN A 84 -1.87 -0.13 8.85
CA GLN A 84 -2.69 -1.18 9.44
C GLN A 84 -3.90 -0.59 10.17
N LYS A 85 -3.67 0.36 11.08
CA LYS A 85 -4.72 1.02 11.85
C LYS A 85 -5.73 1.78 10.98
N GLU A 86 -5.28 2.45 9.93
CA GLU A 86 -6.13 3.29 9.07
C GLU A 86 -6.95 2.51 8.04
N ASN A 87 -6.57 1.27 7.77
CA ASN A 87 -7.21 0.41 6.76
C ASN A 87 -7.76 -0.89 7.36
N GLU A 88 -7.70 -1.03 8.69
CA GLU A 88 -8.45 -2.00 9.47
C GLU A 88 -9.94 -1.66 9.37
N LEU A 89 -10.72 -2.56 8.77
CA LEU A 89 -12.17 -2.47 8.85
C LEU A 89 -12.57 -2.68 10.31
N PRO A 90 -13.38 -1.77 10.91
CA PRO A 90 -13.88 -1.99 12.26
C PRO A 90 -14.66 -3.31 12.30
N PRO A 91 -14.57 -4.10 13.39
CA PRO A 91 -15.31 -5.34 13.51
C PRO A 91 -16.81 -5.03 13.45
N LYS A 92 -17.46 -5.28 12.31
CA LYS A 92 -18.92 -5.12 12.12
C LYS A 92 -19.76 -6.22 12.78
N PHE A 93 -19.20 -6.95 13.74
CA PHE A 93 -19.92 -7.95 14.53
C PHE A 93 -19.49 -7.88 16.00
N SER A 94 -19.86 -6.81 16.70
CA SER A 94 -20.30 -7.03 18.07
C SER A 94 -21.64 -7.75 17.96
N SER A 95 -21.64 -9.08 18.11
CA SER A 95 -22.86 -9.84 18.31
C SER A 95 -23.73 -9.10 19.33
N PRO A 96 -25.06 -9.00 19.14
CA PRO A 96 -25.91 -8.44 20.18
C PRO A 96 -25.62 -9.22 21.46
N LYS A 97 -25.21 -8.52 22.52
CA LYS A 97 -25.24 -9.10 23.86
C LYS A 97 -26.70 -9.37 24.16
N VAL A 98 -27.14 -10.60 23.90
CA VAL A 98 -28.36 -11.15 24.47
C VAL A 98 -28.22 -11.01 25.98
N THR A 99 -28.96 -10.06 26.54
CA THR A 99 -29.15 -9.83 27.97
C THR A 99 -30.56 -10.28 28.29
#